data_AF-A0A4Q2X2E4-F1
#
_entry.id   AF-A0A4Q2X2E4-F1
#
_cell.length_a   1.000
_cell.length_b   1.000
_cell.length_c   1.000
_cell.angle_alpha   90.00
_cell.angle_beta   90.00
_cell.angle_gamma   90.00
#
_symmetry.space_group_name_H-M   'P 1'
#
loop_
_entity.id
_entity.type
_entity.pdbx_description
1 polymer ?
#
loop_
_entity_poly.entity_id
_entity_poly.type
_entity_poly.pdbx_seq_one_letter_code
_entity_poly.pdbx_strand_id
1 'polypeptide(L)'
;MKSQSFPKDLTAEAVGLPYFCEIAAKGGIMRRALAVVTHGGRLWFLGGMDENDEPSLAVDWHDPKTGEWGKGPDLPKSPMAGFG
;
A
#
# COMPACT_ATOMS: atom_id res chain seq x y z
N MET A 1 19.86 8.41 -9.79
CA MET A 1 19.37 7.33 -8.90
C MET A 1 19.82 6.00 -9.48
N LYS A 2 20.57 5.19 -8.73
CA LYS A 2 21.01 3.86 -9.19
C LYS A 2 19.91 2.85 -8.87
N SER A 3 19.36 2.18 -9.88
CA SER A 3 18.46 1.04 -9.68
C SER A 3 19.30 -0.14 -9.19
N GLN A 4 18.90 -0.74 -8.08
CA GLN A 4 19.42 -2.04 -7.65
C GLN A 4 18.34 -3.10 -7.90
N SER A 5 18.76 -4.20 -8.53
CA SER A 5 17.92 -5.36 -8.80
C SER A 5 17.74 -6.15 -7.51
N PHE A 6 16.49 -6.44 -7.14
CA PHE A 6 16.16 -7.22 -5.95
C PHE A 6 16.24 -8.74 -6.24
N PRO A 7 16.75 -9.55 -5.29
CA PRO A 7 16.75 -11.01 -5.42
C PRO A 7 15.32 -11.56 -5.36
N LYS A 8 15.08 -12.65 -6.10
CA LYS A 8 13.73 -13.24 -6.29
C LYS A 8 13.41 -14.37 -5.32
N ASP A 9 14.35 -14.72 -4.45
CA ASP A 9 14.30 -15.85 -3.55
C ASP A 9 14.72 -15.43 -2.12
N LEU A 10 13.72 -15.38 -1.23
CA LEU A 10 13.89 -15.08 0.19
C LEU A 10 14.29 -16.35 0.96
N THR A 11 15.49 -16.87 0.72
CA THR A 11 16.07 -17.94 1.56
C THR A 11 16.79 -17.32 2.75
N ALA A 12 16.79 -18.05 3.87
CA ALA A 12 17.09 -17.60 5.24
C ALA A 12 18.53 -17.13 5.52
N GLU A 13 19.32 -16.77 4.50
CA GLU A 13 20.68 -16.25 4.64
C GLU A 13 20.73 -14.71 4.79
N ALA A 14 19.57 -14.04 4.87
CA ALA A 14 19.45 -12.60 5.04
C ALA A 14 19.72 -12.09 6.48
N VAL A 15 20.72 -12.65 7.16
CA VAL A 15 21.25 -12.07 8.41
C VAL A 15 22.13 -10.87 8.05
N GLY A 16 21.52 -9.75 7.64
CA GLY A 16 22.25 -8.50 7.37
C GLY A 16 21.70 -7.56 6.30
N LEU A 17 20.58 -7.89 5.64
CA LEU A 17 19.90 -6.98 4.72
C LEU A 17 18.80 -6.22 5.48
N PRO A 18 18.48 -4.96 5.12
CA PRO A 18 17.48 -4.20 5.85
C PRO A 18 16.15 -4.97 5.84
N TYR A 19 15.56 -5.12 7.03
CA TYR A 19 14.29 -5.82 7.31
C TYR A 19 13.05 -5.24 6.60
N PHE A 20 13.27 -4.39 5.59
CA PHE A 20 12.23 -3.72 4.84
C PHE A 20 12.14 -4.35 3.45
N CYS A 21 10.96 -4.93 3.16
CA CYS A 21 10.62 -5.34 1.82
C CYS A 21 9.79 -4.23 1.17
N GLU A 22 10.29 -3.66 0.07
CA GLU A 22 9.50 -2.72 -0.72
C GLU A 22 8.33 -3.48 -1.37
N ILE A 23 7.12 -3.06 -1.04
CA ILE A 23 5.96 -3.44 -1.84
C ILE A 23 5.94 -2.43 -2.98
N ALA A 24 6.40 -2.85 -4.17
CA ALA A 24 6.33 -1.99 -5.34
C ALA A 24 4.86 -1.57 -5.53
N ALA A 25 4.57 -0.31 -5.16
CA ALA A 25 3.24 0.24 -5.34
C ALA A 25 2.94 0.20 -6.84
N LYS A 26 1.79 -0.35 -7.22
CA LYS A 26 1.31 -0.17 -8.59
C LYS A 26 1.25 1.34 -8.85
N GLY A 27 1.86 1.81 -9.94
CA GLY A 27 1.79 3.22 -10.32
C GLY A 27 0.32 3.70 -10.27
N GLY A 28 0.06 4.74 -9.49
CA GLY A 28 -1.28 5.31 -9.31
C GLY A 28 -1.84 5.30 -7.88
N ILE A 29 -1.13 4.76 -6.88
CA ILE A 29 -1.45 5.00 -5.46
C ILE A 29 -0.43 5.99 -4.89
N MET A 30 -0.66 7.27 -5.18
CA MET A 30 0.11 8.40 -4.67
C MET A 30 -0.72 9.10 -3.60
N ARG A 31 -0.66 8.59 -2.37
CA ARG A 31 -1.37 9.18 -1.22
C ARG A 31 -0.53 9.09 0.04
N ARG A 32 -0.71 10.06 0.94
CA ARG A 32 -0.12 10.12 2.29
C ARG A 32 -1.22 10.09 3.35
N ALA A 33 -0.85 9.96 4.63
CA ALA A 33 -1.78 10.01 5.76
C ALA A 33 -2.96 9.01 5.67
N LEU A 34 -2.75 7.86 5.02
CA LEU A 34 -3.74 6.78 4.91
C LEU A 34 -3.60 5.78 6.08
N ALA A 35 -4.65 5.00 6.30
CA ALA A 35 -4.61 3.86 7.20
C ALA A 35 -4.32 2.56 6.43
N VAL A 36 -3.61 1.62 7.06
CA VAL A 36 -3.34 0.29 6.49
C VAL A 36 -3.78 -0.79 7.48
N VAL A 37 -4.52 -1.79 6.99
CA VAL A 37 -4.98 -2.93 7.79
C VAL A 37 -4.83 -4.25 7.03
N THR A 38 -4.70 -5.36 7.75
CA THR A 38 -4.70 -6.71 7.17
C THR A 38 -6.07 -7.36 7.29
N HIS A 39 -6.62 -7.89 6.20
CA HIS A 39 -7.87 -8.64 6.21
C HIS A 39 -7.93 -9.64 5.04
N GLY A 40 -8.33 -10.88 5.30
CA GLY A 40 -8.48 -11.91 4.27
C GLY A 40 -7.18 -12.28 3.53
N GLY A 41 -6.04 -12.19 4.20
CA GLY A 41 -4.72 -12.45 3.59
C GLY A 41 -4.20 -11.33 2.69
N ARG A 42 -4.86 -10.17 2.67
CA ARG A 42 -4.49 -8.97 1.90
C ARG A 42 -4.18 -7.80 2.82
N LEU A 43 -3.35 -6.90 2.33
CA LEU A 43 -3.18 -5.55 2.88
C LEU A 43 -4.22 -4.63 2.25
N TRP A 44 -4.87 -3.80 3.05
CA TRP A 44 -5.87 -2.84 2.63
C TRP A 44 -5.39 -1.44 2.98
N PHE A 45 -5.49 -0.53 2.02
CA PHE A 45 -5.03 0.85 2.08
C PHE A 45 -6.27 1.75 1.98
N LEU A 46 -6.54 2.50 3.04
CA LEU A 46 -7.81 3.20 3.24
C LEU A 46 -7.57 4.71 3.25
N GLY A 47 -8.19 5.40 2.29
CA GLY A 47 -8.24 6.85 2.21
C GLY A 47 -6.88 7.54 2.09
N GLY A 48 -6.69 8.62 2.85
CA GLY A 48 -5.49 9.47 2.87
C GLY A 48 -5.68 10.79 2.14
N MET A 49 -4.57 11.46 1.82
CA MET A 49 -4.51 12.70 1.04
C MET A 49 -3.77 12.44 -0.27
N ASP A 50 -4.32 12.91 -1.38
CA ASP A 50 -3.68 12.82 -2.69
C ASP A 50 -2.57 13.87 -2.89
N GLU A 51 -2.01 13.95 -4.10
CA GLU A 51 -0.91 14.86 -4.44
C GLU A 51 -1.30 16.34 -4.39
N ASN A 52 -2.61 16.66 -4.39
CA ASN A 52 -3.13 18.02 -4.26
C ASN A 52 -3.56 18.34 -2.82
N ASP A 53 -3.18 17.49 -1.85
CA ASP A 53 -3.60 17.57 -0.45
C ASP A 53 -5.12 17.40 -0.22
N GLU A 54 -5.84 16.83 -1.19
CA GLU A 54 -7.28 16.58 -1.07
C GLU A 54 -7.56 15.22 -0.41
N PRO A 55 -8.56 15.14 0.49
CA PRO A 55 -9.01 13.86 1.07
C PRO A 55 -9.45 12.87 0.00
N SER A 56 -8.92 11.65 0.07
CA SER A 56 -9.33 10.54 -0.77
C SER A 56 -10.20 9.56 0.01
N LEU A 57 -11.29 9.10 -0.62
CA LEU A 57 -12.11 8.00 -0.11
C LEU A 57 -11.71 6.65 -0.71
N ALA A 58 -10.69 6.63 -1.56
CA ALA A 58 -10.33 5.43 -2.30
C ALA A 58 -9.81 4.33 -1.36
N VAL A 59 -10.20 3.09 -1.68
CA VAL A 59 -9.72 1.89 -1.03
C VAL A 59 -8.98 1.03 -2.05
N ASP A 60 -7.76 0.65 -1.70
CA ASP A 60 -6.91 -0.23 -2.50
C ASP A 60 -6.55 -1.46 -1.67
N TRP A 61 -6.32 -2.60 -2.31
CA TRP A 61 -5.79 -3.80 -1.66
C TRP A 61 -4.60 -4.37 -2.40
N HIS A 62 -3.71 -5.02 -1.65
CA HIS A 62 -2.55 -5.73 -2.15
C HIS A 62 -2.54 -7.18 -1.64
N ASP A 63 -2.34 -8.13 -2.53
CA ASP A 63 -2.09 -9.53 -2.18
C ASP A 63 -0.57 -9.78 -2.14
N PRO A 64 0.04 -9.92 -0.95
CA PRO A 64 1.48 -10.10 -0.83
C PRO A 64 1.98 -11.46 -1.36
N LYS A 65 1.08 -12.43 -1.61
CA LYS A 65 1.47 -13.74 -2.17
C LYS A 65 1.64 -13.68 -3.68
N THR A 66 0.79 -12.93 -4.36
CA THR A 66 0.79 -12.84 -5.83
C THR A 66 1.42 -11.54 -6.32
N GLY A 67 1.58 -10.55 -5.45
CA GLY A 67 2.02 -9.20 -5.81
C GLY A 67 0.91 -8.36 -6.45
N GLU A 68 -0.32 -8.88 -6.53
CA GLU A 68 -1.43 -8.21 -7.21
C GLU A 68 -1.98 -7.03 -6.41
N TRP A 69 -2.51 -6.07 -7.15
CA TRP A 69 -3.20 -4.90 -6.61
C TRP A 69 -4.60 -4.82 -7.19
N GLY A 70 -5.56 -4.40 -6.38
CA GLY A 70 -6.92 -4.12 -6.83
C GLY A 70 -7.59 -3.02 -6.03
N LYS A 71 -8.80 -2.65 -6.49
CA LYS A 71 -9.65 -1.65 -5.84
C LYS A 71 -10.67 -2.33 -4.94
N GLY A 72 -10.92 -1.73 -3.78
CA GLY A 72 -12.06 -2.02 -2.93
C GLY A 72 -13.18 -0.98 -3.14
N PRO A 73 -14.31 -1.13 -2.42
CA PRO A 73 -15.33 -0.08 -2.37
C PRO A 73 -14.78 1.15 -1.63
N ASP A 74 -15.11 2.34 -2.14
CA ASP A 74 -14.73 3.60 -1.50
C ASP A 74 -15.28 3.70 -0.07
N LEU A 75 -14.55 4.44 0.78
CA LEU A 75 -15.03 4.81 2.11
C LEU A 75 -16.33 5.62 2.01
N PRO A 76 -17.26 5.43 2.97
CA PRO A 76 -18.48 6.24 3.02
C PRO A 76 -18.16 7.74 3.08
N LYS A 77 -18.95 8.54 2.36
CA LYS A 77 -18.88 10.00 2.47
C LYS A 77 -19.29 10.42 3.89
N SER A 78 -18.43 11.17 4.56
CA SER A 78 -18.63 11.72 5.90
C SER A 78 -18.14 13.17 5.92
N PRO A 79 -18.63 14.05 6.82
CA PRO A 79 -18.09 15.40 7.01
C PRO A 79 -16.57 15.43 7.23
N MET A 80 -15.99 14.35 7.76
CA MET A 80 -14.55 14.21 7.97
C MET A 80 -13.82 13.46 6.84
N ALA A 81 -14.48 13.23 5.69
CA ALA A 81 -13.87 12.70 4.46
C ALA A 81 -12.98 11.45 4.65
N GLY A 82 -13.36 10.56 5.57
CA GLY A 82 -12.61 9.33 5.87
C GLY A 82 -11.60 9.42 7.03
N PHE A 83 -11.47 10.57 7.71
CA PHE A 83 -10.54 10.78 8.83
C PHE A 83 -11.07 10.38 10.22
N GLY A 84 -12.16 9.62 10.29
CA GLY A 84 -12.82 9.25 11.56
C GLY A 84 -13.73 10.33 12.09
#